data_AF-A0A1C5XAY7-F1
#
_entry.id   AF-A0A1C5XAY7-F1
#
_cell.length_a   1.000
_cell.length_b   1.000
_cell.length_c   1.000
_cell.angle_alpha   90.00
_cell.angle_beta   90.00
_cell.angle_gamma   90.00
#
_symmetry.space_group_name_H-M   'P 1'
#
loop_
_entity.id
_entity.type
_entity.pdbx_description
1 polymer ?
#
loop_
_entity_poly.entity_id
_entity_poly.type
_entity_poly.pdbx_seq_one_letter_code
_entity_poly.pdbx_strand_id
1 'polypeptide(L)' 'MQEYKIILTWEAIYDVTDIADYIEEEFGQQHADRFQSDLKEQMQNLSQFSTAFPRTQEPVKKSL' A
#
# COMPACT_ATOMS: atom_id res chain seq x y z
N MET A 1 -19.37 -12.27 4.08
CA MET A 1 -18.49 -11.41 3.27
C MET A 1 -17.41 -12.28 2.67
N GLN A 2 -17.05 -12.07 1.41
CA GLN A 2 -16.01 -12.84 0.74
C GLN A 2 -14.66 -12.20 1.07
N GLU A 3 -13.78 -12.94 1.73
CA GLU A 3 -12.44 -12.47 2.09
C GLU A 3 -11.50 -12.66 0.90
N TYR A 4 -10.86 -11.58 0.47
CA TYR A 4 -9.93 -11.60 -0.66
C TYR A 4 -8.50 -11.78 -0.16
N LYS A 5 -7.74 -12.68 -0.80
CA LYS A 5 -6.32 -12.83 -0.49
C LYS A 5 -5.55 -11.63 -1.06
N ILE A 6 -4.86 -10.89 -0.20
CA ILE A 6 -3.89 -9.89 -0.63
C ILE A 6 -2.60 -10.58 -1.07
N ILE A 7 -2.06 -10.11 -2.18
CA ILE A 7 -0.80 -10.54 -2.75
C ILE A 7 0.04 -9.29 -2.94
N LEU A 8 1.26 -9.29 -2.39
CA LEU A 8 2.24 -8.24 -2.61
C LEU A 8 3.20 -8.69 -3.71
N THR A 9 3.47 -7.80 -4.65
CA THR A 9 4.55 -7.97 -5.62
C THR A 9 5.88 -7.65 -4.96
N TRP A 10 6.98 -8.08 -5.57
CA TRP A 10 8.31 -7.66 -5.13
C TRP A 10 8.49 -6.14 -5.20
N GLU A 11 7.98 -5.49 -6.25
CA GLU A 11 7.98 -4.03 -6.40
C GLU A 11 7.27 -3.35 -5.22
N ALA A 12 6.08 -3.82 -4.85
CA ALA A 12 5.36 -3.25 -3.71
C ALA A 12 6.10 -3.45 -2.38
N ILE A 13 6.89 -4.53 -2.23
CA ILE A 13 7.72 -4.72 -1.04
C ILE A 13 8.87 -3.70 -1.03
N TYR A 14 9.53 -3.48 -2.17
CA TYR A 14 10.59 -2.48 -2.28
C TYR A 14 10.06 -1.07 -2.03
N ASP A 15 8.91 -0.70 -2.59
CA ASP A 15 8.28 0.61 -2.36
C ASP A 15 8.02 0.84 -0.87
N VAL A 16 7.55 -0.18 -0.14
CA VAL A 16 7.30 -0.07 1.31
C VAL A 16 8.59 0.12 2.09
N THR A 17 9.65 -0.62 1.73
CA THR A 17 10.97 -0.47 2.37
C THR A 17 11.55 0.91 2.10
N ASP A 18 11.58 1.37 0.85
CA ASP A 18 12.12 2.67 0.47
C ASP A 18 11.41 3.83 1.21
N ILE A 19 10.07 3.74 1.36
CA ILE A 19 9.29 4.73 2.12
C ILE A 19 9.60 4.65 3.61
N ALA A 20 9.71 3.44 4.18
CA ALA A 20 9.99 3.26 5.60
C ALA A 20 11.39 3.79 5.95
N ASP A 21 12.39 3.52 5.11
CA ASP A 21 13.77 4.00 5.28
C ASP A 21 13.81 5.53 5.23
N TYR A 22 13.12 6.17 4.29
CA TYR A 22 12.98 7.63 4.24
C TYR A 22 12.33 8.19 5.51
N ILE A 23 11.27 7.55 6.00
CA ILE A 23 10.59 7.99 7.23
C ILE A 23 11.49 7.83 8.44
N GLU A 24 12.27 6.75 8.52
CA GLU A 24 13.22 6.52 9.61
C GLU A 24 14.32 7.58 9.61
N GLU A 25 14.87 7.91 8.45
CA GLU A 25 15.92 8.93 8.30
C GLU A 25 15.42 10.32 8.71
N GLU A 26 14.21 10.70 8.29
CA GLU A 26 13.67 12.06 8.50
C GLU A 26 12.94 12.25 9.84
N PHE A 27 12.25 11.22 10.34
CA PHE A 27 11.35 11.31 11.49
C PHE A 27 11.69 10.32 12.61
N GLY A 28 12.67 9.44 12.39
CA GLY A 28 13.09 8.44 13.36
C GLY A 28 12.30 7.14 13.28
N GLN A 29 12.91 6.08 13.80
CA GLN A 29 12.43 4.70 13.72
C GLN A 29 10.99 4.52 14.21
N GLN A 30 10.57 5.22 15.27
CA GLN A 30 9.22 5.12 15.81
C GLN A 30 8.14 5.47 14.77
N HIS A 31 8.43 6.43 13.88
CA HIS A 31 7.52 6.83 12.82
C HIS A 31 7.47 5.80 11.69
N ALA A 32 8.62 5.19 11.34
CA ALA A 32 8.70 4.12 10.35
C ALA A 32 7.97 2.85 10.81
N ASP A 33 8.15 2.46 12.07
CA ASP A 33 7.45 1.33 12.67
C ASP A 33 5.93 1.53 12.65
N ARG A 34 5.48 2.75 12.99
CA ARG A 34 4.06 3.11 12.94
C ARG A 34 3.52 3.06 11.51
N PHE A 35 4.24 3.60 10.54
CA PHE A 35 3.85 3.55 9.13
C PHE A 35 3.66 2.10 8.65
N GLN A 36 4.60 1.21 8.95
CA GLN A 36 4.50 -0.20 8.56
C GLN A 36 3.31 -0.90 9.24
N SER A 37 3.05 -0.61 10.51
CA SER A 37 1.89 -1.15 11.24
C SER A 37 0.57 -0.66 10.64
N ASP A 38 0.44 0.65 10.40
CA ASP A 38 -0.76 1.26 9.83
C ASP A 38 -1.03 0.70 8.42
N LEU A 39 0.01 0.56 7.59
CA LEU A 39 -0.10 -0.03 6.26
C LEU A 39 -0.60 -1.48 6.31
N LYS A 40 -0.10 -2.29 7.26
CA LYS A 40 -0.56 -3.66 7.47
C LYS A 40 -2.04 -3.72 7.85
N GLU A 41 -2.50 -2.82 8.72
CA GLU A 41 -3.91 -2.72 9.09
C GLU A 41 -4.79 -2.34 7.89
N GLN A 42 -4.36 -1.35 7.10
CA GLN A 42 -5.08 -0.95 5.88
C GLN A 42 -5.18 -2.09 4.87
N MET A 43 -4.12 -2.89 4.70
CA MET A 43 -4.16 -4.10 3.88
C MET A 43 -5.16 -5.12 4.43
N GLN A 44 -5.18 -5.39 5.74
CA GLN A 44 -6.17 -6.30 6.32
C GLN A 44 -7.61 -5.80 6.14
N ASN A 45 -7.83 -4.49 6.16
CA ASN A 45 -9.14 -3.93 5.85
C ASN A 45 -9.51 -4.09 4.36
N LEU A 46 -8.54 -3.94 3.46
CA LEU A 46 -8.73 -4.16 2.02
C LEU A 46 -9.16 -5.59 1.66
N SER A 47 -8.66 -6.61 2.39
CA SER A 47 -9.10 -7.99 2.17
C SER A 47 -10.60 -8.18 2.44
N GLN A 48 -11.17 -7.36 3.32
CA GLN A 48 -12.59 -7.39 3.71
C GLN A 48 -13.45 -6.46 2.83
N PHE A 49 -12.87 -5.36 2.32
CA PHE A 49 -13.55 -4.29 1.58
C PHE A 49 -13.05 -4.10 0.14
N SER A 50 -12.69 -5.17 -0.56
CA SER A 50 -12.07 -5.07 -1.90
C SER A 50 -12.91 -4.34 -2.96
N THR A 51 -14.23 -4.21 -2.76
CA THR A 51 -15.13 -3.45 -3.65
C THR A 51 -15.33 -1.99 -3.23
N ALA A 52 -14.71 -1.53 -2.15
CA ALA A 52 -14.88 -0.16 -1.64
C ALA A 52 -14.08 0.88 -2.43
N PHE A 53 -13.04 0.46 -3.16
CA PHE A 53 -12.23 1.35 -3.98
C PHE A 53 -12.73 1.36 -5.42
N PRO A 54 -13.09 2.54 -5.98
CA PRO A 54 -13.43 2.64 -7.39
C PRO A 54 -12.21 2.24 -8.23
N ARG A 55 -12.44 1.57 -9.36
CA ARG A 55 -11.34 1.29 -10.30
C ARG A 55 -10.74 2.63 -10.74
N THR A 56 -9.46 2.81 -10.50
CA THR A 56 -8.69 3.90 -11.09
C THR A 56 -8.68 3.65 -12.60
N GLN A 57 -9.48 4.41 -13.35
CA GLN A 57 -9.34 4.45 -14.79
C GLN A 57 -8.11 5.31 -15.09
N GLU A 58 -6.97 4.69 -15.39
CA GLU A 58 -5.95 5.42 -16.14
C GLU A 58 -6.57 5.79 -17.50
N PRO A 59 -6.67 7.08 -17.85
CA PRO A 59 -7.02 7.42 -19.22
C PRO A 59 -5.88 6.91 -20.09
N VAL A 60 -6.15 5.88 -20.89
CA VAL A 60 -5.27 5.48 -21.99
C VAL A 60 -5.02 6.74 -22.79
N LYS A 61 -3.82 7.32 -22.69
CA LYS A 61 -3.42 8.42 -23.56
C LYS A 61 -3.50 7.87 -24.97
N LYS A 62 -4.56 8.22 -25.71
CA LYS A 62 -4.62 7.98 -27.14
C LYS A 62 -3.47 8.77 -27.75
N SER A 63 -2.39 8.08 -28.09
CA SER A 63 -1.36 8.61 -28.97
C SER A 63 -2.05 9.02 -30.27
N LEU A 64 -2.05 10.33 -30.55
CA LEU A 64 -2.44 10.90 -31.84
C LEU A 64 -1.32 10.65 -32.87
#